data_AF-A0A078B694-F1
#
_entry.id   AF-A0A078B694-F1
#
_cell.length_a   1.000
_cell.length_b   1.000
_cell.length_c   1.000
_cell.angle_alpha   90.00
_cell.angle_beta   90.00
_cell.angle_gamma   90.00
#
_symmetry.space_group_name_H-M   'P 1'
#
loop_
_entity.id
_entity.type
_entity.pdbx_description
1 polymer ?
#
loop_
_entity_poly.entity_id
_entity_poly.type
_entity_poly.pdbx_seq_one_letter_code
_entity_poly.pdbx_strand_id
1 'polypeptide(L)'
;MNQSLNSQFAYSSVGAGDKSNSLKGKLVQLEDMITAINDEVLYHKKEVQNMRAEKESLENVLALKAQEVRKTLTNEANRIEEELKRNLAQQRAENTKLSQQISAIKTEKTQLQKNLLALQKRIQELELQIGGEDQPK
;
A
#
# COMPACT_ATOMS: atom_id res chain seq x y z
N MET A 1 -26.75 18.80 -0.67
CA MET A 1 -27.69 19.74 -0.02
C MET A 1 -27.33 21.15 -0.45
N ASN A 2 -27.69 21.53 -1.68
CA ASN A 2 -27.39 22.85 -2.22
C ASN A 2 -28.63 23.35 -2.96
N GLN A 3 -29.56 23.91 -2.19
CA GLN A 3 -30.73 24.65 -2.66
C GLN A 3 -30.87 25.85 -1.72
N SER A 4 -30.31 26.99 -2.11
CA SER A 4 -30.85 28.31 -1.75
C SER A 4 -30.04 29.40 -2.43
N LEU A 5 -30.20 29.53 -3.74
CA LEU A 5 -29.91 30.77 -4.47
C LEU A 5 -31.08 31.04 -5.40
N ASN A 6 -32.22 31.37 -4.80
CA ASN A 6 -33.32 32.00 -5.50
C ASN A 6 -33.88 33.11 -4.61
N SER A 7 -33.08 34.16 -4.38
CA SER A 7 -33.60 35.44 -3.89
C SER A 7 -34.27 36.15 -5.07
N GLN A 8 -35.49 35.72 -5.32
CA GLN A 8 -36.45 36.38 -6.19
C GLN A 8 -36.64 37.81 -5.69
N PHE A 9 -36.15 38.79 -6.46
CA PHE A 9 -36.42 40.21 -6.23
C PHE A 9 -37.91 40.49 -6.44
N ALA A 10 -38.67 40.43 -5.35
CA ALA A 10 -40.03 40.94 -5.28
C ALA A 10 -39.97 42.45 -5.01
N TYR A 11 -39.92 43.26 -6.07
CA TYR A 11 -40.17 44.70 -5.96
C TYR A 11 -41.64 44.91 -5.55
N SER A 12 -41.85 45.25 -4.28
CA SER A 12 -43.15 45.68 -3.78
C SER A 12 -43.42 47.09 -4.31
N SER A 13 -44.31 47.20 -5.29
CA SER A 13 -44.88 48.46 -5.74
C SER A 13 -45.88 48.98 -4.70
N VAL A 14 -45.46 49.97 -3.91
CA VAL A 14 -46.42 50.77 -3.12
C VAL A 14 -46.08 52.26 -3.26
N GLY A 15 -46.88 52.93 -4.10
CA GLY A 15 -47.26 54.33 -3.97
C GLY A 15 -46.17 55.39 -3.78
N ALA A 16 -45.57 55.86 -4.88
CA ALA A 16 -45.10 57.25 -5.01
C ALA A 16 -44.83 57.55 -6.50
N GLY A 17 -45.84 58.07 -7.18
CA GLY A 17 -45.64 58.69 -8.50
C GLY A 17 -44.54 59.75 -8.42
N ASP A 18 -43.66 59.74 -9.43
CA ASP A 18 -42.73 60.82 -9.78
C ASP A 18 -41.43 61.00 -8.96
N LYS A 19 -40.98 60.01 -8.19
CA LYS A 19 -39.63 60.05 -7.55
C LYS A 19 -38.54 59.27 -8.27
N SER A 20 -38.88 58.26 -9.07
CA SER A 20 -37.90 57.39 -9.75
C SER A 20 -37.02 58.13 -10.80
N ASN A 21 -37.59 59.09 -11.52
CA ASN A 21 -36.85 59.91 -12.49
C ASN A 21 -36.27 61.21 -11.90
N SER A 22 -36.56 61.50 -10.63
CA SER A 22 -35.96 62.64 -9.94
C SER A 22 -34.51 62.33 -9.57
N LEU A 23 -33.65 63.35 -9.60
CA LEU A 23 -32.26 63.23 -9.12
C LEU A 23 -32.19 62.64 -7.71
N LYS A 24 -33.18 62.96 -6.87
CA LYS A 24 -33.30 62.44 -5.50
C LYS A 24 -33.55 60.93 -5.47
N GLY A 25 -34.40 60.39 -6.34
CA GLY A 25 -34.67 58.95 -6.40
C GLY A 25 -33.47 58.16 -6.93
N LYS A 26 -32.78 58.68 -7.95
CA LYS A 26 -31.53 58.08 -8.45
C LYS A 26 -30.43 58.09 -7.38
N LEU A 27 -30.34 59.17 -6.61
CA LEU A 27 -29.37 59.30 -5.51
C LEU A 27 -29.63 58.26 -4.42
N VAL A 28 -30.88 58.08 -3.99
CA VAL A 28 -31.25 57.04 -3.01
C VAL A 28 -30.93 55.63 -3.55
N GLN A 29 -31.23 55.34 -4.81
CA GLN A 29 -30.90 54.04 -5.41
C GLN A 29 -29.38 53.77 -5.44
N LEU A 30 -28.58 54.80 -5.72
CA LEU A 30 -27.13 54.69 -5.69
C LEU A 30 -26.61 54.48 -4.26
N GLU A 31 -27.19 55.14 -3.26
CA GLU A 31 -26.85 54.95 -1.84
C GLU A 31 -27.16 53.51 -1.37
N ASP A 32 -28.31 52.97 -1.75
CA ASP A 32 -28.69 51.59 -1.44
C ASP A 32 -27.74 50.59 -2.13
N MET A 33 -27.38 50.84 -3.39
CA MET A 33 -26.45 50.00 -4.14
C MET A 33 -25.04 50.05 -3.53
N ILE A 34 -24.55 51.22 -3.12
CA ILE A 34 -23.27 51.37 -2.44
C ILE A 34 -23.26 50.58 -1.13
N THR A 35 -24.35 50.63 -0.37
CA THR A 35 -24.49 49.89 0.89
C THR A 35 -24.44 48.38 0.65
N ALA A 36 -25.21 47.90 -0.32
CA ALA A 36 -25.21 46.48 -0.69
C ALA A 36 -23.84 45.98 -1.16
N ILE A 37 -23.15 46.76 -2.01
CA ILE A 37 -21.79 46.43 -2.46
C ILE A 37 -20.82 46.40 -1.28
N ASN A 38 -20.95 47.33 -0.34
CA ASN A 38 -20.08 47.38 0.83
C ASN A 38 -20.25 46.14 1.72
N ASP A 39 -21.49 45.68 1.93
CA ASP A 39 -21.77 44.46 2.67
C ASP A 39 -21.21 43.21 1.97
N GLU A 40 -21.35 43.13 0.64
CA GLU A 40 -20.79 42.05 -0.17
C GLU A 40 -19.25 42.03 -0.10
N VAL A 41 -18.60 43.20 -0.15
CA VAL A 41 -17.15 43.32 -0.01
C VAL A 41 -16.68 42.85 1.37
N LEU A 42 -17.40 43.21 2.44
CA LEU A 42 -17.08 42.75 3.80
C LEU A 42 -17.24 41.23 3.94
N TYR A 43 -18.30 40.67 3.35
CA TYR A 43 -18.53 39.24 3.31
C TYR A 43 -17.38 38.51 2.57
N HIS A 44 -17.05 38.93 1.35
CA HIS A 44 -15.96 38.34 0.57
C HIS A 44 -14.60 38.47 1.26
N LYS A 45 -14.35 39.59 1.97
CA LYS A 45 -13.13 39.77 2.75
C LYS A 45 -13.01 38.70 3.85
N LYS A 46 -14.11 38.39 4.54
CA LYS A 46 -14.15 37.34 5.57
C LYS A 46 -13.94 35.96 4.96
N GLU A 47 -14.61 35.65 3.85
CA GLU A 47 -14.45 34.37 3.17
C GLU A 47 -13.01 34.14 2.69
N VAL A 48 -12.36 35.17 2.15
CA VAL A 48 -10.93 35.09 1.77
C VAL A 48 -10.03 34.82 2.98
N GLN A 49 -10.35 35.39 4.15
CA GLN A 49 -9.59 35.10 5.38
C GLN A 49 -9.79 33.65 5.84
N ASN A 50 -11.02 33.14 5.80
CA ASN A 50 -11.32 31.74 6.14
C ASN A 50 -10.59 30.79 5.19
N MET A 51 -10.68 31.02 3.88
CA MET A 51 -9.99 30.19 2.88
C MET A 51 -8.47 30.18 3.07
N ARG A 52 -7.87 31.31 3.48
CA ARG A 52 -6.43 31.37 3.78
C ARG A 52 -6.07 30.51 4.99
N ALA A 53 -6.86 30.55 6.05
CA ALA A 53 -6.64 29.72 7.24
C ALA A 53 -6.82 28.23 6.94
N GLU A 54 -7.86 27.87 6.18
CA GLU A 54 -8.09 26.49 5.75
C GLU A 54 -6.94 25.98 4.87
N LYS A 55 -6.47 26.81 3.94
CA LYS A 55 -5.32 26.47 3.09
C LYS A 55 -4.09 26.14 3.94
N GLU A 56 -3.74 27.00 4.90
CA GLU A 56 -2.59 26.77 5.78
C GLU A 56 -2.75 25.48 6.61
N SER A 57 -3.95 25.21 7.13
CA SER A 57 -4.26 23.97 7.83
C SER A 57 -4.06 22.74 6.94
N LEU A 58 -4.54 22.78 5.69
CA LEU A 58 -4.41 21.69 4.73
C LEU A 58 -2.95 21.46 4.33
N GLU A 59 -2.17 22.51 4.12
CA GLU A 59 -0.73 22.42 3.83
C GLU A 59 0.02 21.73 4.99
N ASN A 60 -0.31 22.07 6.23
CA ASN A 60 0.28 21.43 7.42
C ASN A 60 -0.08 19.94 7.50
N VAL A 61 -1.35 19.59 7.31
CA VAL A 61 -1.81 18.19 7.31
C VAL A 61 -1.13 17.39 6.19
N LEU A 62 -1.00 17.97 4.99
CA LEU A 62 -0.33 17.34 3.87
C LEU A 62 1.14 17.07 4.17
N ALA A 63 1.85 18.06 4.74
CA ALA A 63 3.26 17.91 5.11
C ALA A 63 3.47 16.79 6.13
N LEU A 64 2.64 16.75 7.18
CA LEU A 64 2.66 15.69 8.20
C LEU A 64 2.38 14.31 7.60
N LYS A 65 1.34 14.20 6.76
CA LYS A 65 0.99 12.91 6.13
C LYS A 65 2.07 12.45 5.16
N ALA A 66 2.67 13.36 4.38
CA ALA A 66 3.78 13.02 3.51
C ALA A 66 5.00 12.52 4.30
N GLN A 67 5.30 13.12 5.46
CA GLN A 67 6.36 12.67 6.34
C GLN A 67 6.07 11.30 6.95
N GLU A 68 4.84 11.08 7.43
CA GLU A 68 4.40 9.82 8.01
C GLU A 68 4.50 8.68 6.98
N VAL A 69 4.00 8.89 5.76
CA VAL A 69 4.08 7.90 4.67
C VAL A 69 5.54 7.58 4.34
N ARG A 70 6.41 8.59 4.20
CA ARG A 70 7.84 8.36 3.95
C ARG A 70 8.47 7.51 5.05
N LYS A 71 8.21 7.84 6.32
CA LYS A 71 8.75 7.10 7.47
C LYS A 71 8.27 5.65 7.47
N THR A 72 6.98 5.43 7.25
CA THR A 72 6.40 4.08 7.20
C THR A 72 7.00 3.24 6.08
N LEU A 73 7.12 3.80 4.87
CA LEU A 73 7.71 3.10 3.73
C LEU A 73 9.19 2.77 3.96
N THR A 74 9.98 3.71 4.51
CA THR A 74 11.39 3.45 4.84
C THR A 74 11.53 2.34 5.88
N ASN A 75 10.71 2.37 6.94
CA ASN A 75 10.75 1.33 7.97
C ASN A 75 10.38 -0.04 7.41
N GLU A 76 9.34 -0.11 6.58
CA GLU A 76 8.90 -1.37 5.98
C GLU A 76 9.92 -1.91 4.98
N ALA A 77 10.54 -1.04 4.17
CA ALA A 77 11.62 -1.44 3.27
C ALA A 77 12.79 -2.05 4.04
N ASN A 78 13.22 -1.42 5.13
CA ASN A 78 14.30 -1.95 5.98
C ASN A 78 13.92 -3.30 6.61
N ARG A 79 12.69 -3.42 7.12
CA ARG A 79 12.17 -4.65 7.73
C ARG A 79 12.18 -5.82 6.72
N ILE A 80 11.67 -5.57 5.52
CA ILE A 80 11.61 -6.57 4.45
C ILE A 80 13.03 -6.97 4.02
N GLU A 81 13.96 -6.01 3.92
CA GLU A 81 15.35 -6.31 3.55
C GLU A 81 16.05 -7.21 4.58
N GLU A 82 15.87 -6.92 5.87
CA GLU A 82 16.41 -7.75 6.95
C GLU A 82 15.81 -9.16 6.96
N GLU A 83 14.49 -9.26 6.80
CA GLU A 83 13.79 -10.55 6.73
C GLU A 83 14.25 -11.37 5.52
N LEU A 84 14.40 -10.73 4.35
CA LEU A 84 14.91 -11.38 3.15
C LEU A 84 16.34 -11.91 3.35
N LYS A 85 17.23 -11.11 3.93
CA LYS A 85 18.61 -11.51 4.23
C LYS A 85 18.63 -12.72 5.17
N ARG A 86 17.83 -12.70 6.24
CA ARG A 86 17.71 -13.79 7.20
C ARG A 86 17.18 -15.07 6.54
N ASN A 87 16.11 -14.96 5.76
CA ASN A 87 15.49 -16.11 5.08
C ASN A 87 16.45 -16.74 4.07
N LEU A 88 17.18 -15.92 3.31
CA LEU A 88 18.17 -16.39 2.34
C LEU A 88 19.35 -17.10 3.03
N ALA A 89 19.82 -16.59 4.17
CA ALA A 89 20.84 -17.26 4.96
C ALA A 89 20.37 -18.62 5.49
N GLN A 90 19.14 -18.69 6.01
CA GLN A 90 18.54 -19.94 6.47
C GLN A 90 18.40 -20.95 5.31
N GLN A 91 17.86 -20.52 4.17
CA GLN A 91 17.67 -21.37 3.00
C GLN A 91 19.01 -21.92 2.48
N ARG A 92 20.08 -21.11 2.50
CA ARG A 92 21.43 -21.58 2.16
C ARG A 92 21.90 -22.68 3.12
N ALA A 93 21.75 -22.47 4.42
CA ALA A 93 22.15 -23.46 5.42
C ALA A 93 21.37 -24.78 5.28
N GLU A 94 20.06 -24.71 5.06
CA GLU A 94 19.21 -25.89 4.80
C GLU A 94 19.63 -26.61 3.52
N ASN A 95 19.89 -25.89 2.43
CA ASN A 95 20.39 -26.49 1.20
C ASN A 95 21.73 -27.20 1.38
N THR A 96 22.65 -26.63 2.17
CA THR A 96 23.92 -27.30 2.51
C THR A 96 23.66 -28.60 3.28
N LYS A 97 22.77 -28.57 4.29
CA LYS A 97 22.42 -29.74 5.08
C LYS A 97 21.78 -30.84 4.23
N LEU A 98 20.83 -30.49 3.37
CA LEU A 98 20.20 -31.43 2.43
C LEU A 98 21.22 -32.03 1.46
N SER A 99 22.13 -31.23 0.92
CA SER A 99 23.19 -31.70 0.03
C SER A 99 24.11 -32.72 0.72
N GLN A 100 24.49 -32.47 1.98
CA GLN A 100 25.28 -33.40 2.79
C GLN A 100 24.53 -34.72 3.03
N GLN A 101 23.23 -34.65 3.38
CA GLN A 101 22.40 -35.85 3.57
C GLN A 101 22.28 -36.67 2.28
N ILE A 102 22.06 -36.02 1.14
CA ILE A 102 22.01 -36.68 -0.17
C ILE A 102 23.34 -37.39 -0.47
N SER A 103 24.47 -36.76 -0.16
CA SER A 103 25.79 -37.37 -0.34
C SER A 103 25.98 -38.61 0.54
N ALA A 104 25.60 -38.55 1.82
CA ALA A 104 25.65 -39.68 2.73
C ALA A 104 24.81 -40.87 2.22
N ILE A 105 23.55 -40.62 1.85
CA ILE A 105 22.63 -41.64 1.33
C ILE A 105 23.18 -42.29 0.04
N LYS A 106 23.82 -41.51 -0.85
CA LYS A 106 24.44 -42.07 -2.05
C LYS A 106 25.60 -43.03 -1.72
N THR A 107 26.41 -42.69 -0.73
CA THR A 107 27.50 -43.54 -0.25
C THR A 107 26.96 -44.83 0.37
N GLU A 108 25.96 -44.72 1.26
CA GLU A 108 25.30 -45.89 1.87
C GLU A 108 24.66 -46.80 0.83
N LYS A 109 23.94 -46.23 -0.15
CA LYS A 109 23.38 -46.98 -1.28
C LYS A 109 24.45 -47.78 -2.02
N THR A 110 25.59 -47.15 -2.30
CA THR A 110 26.71 -47.80 -3.00
C THR A 110 27.30 -48.93 -2.16
N GLN A 111 27.43 -48.73 -0.85
CA GLN A 111 27.94 -49.76 0.07
C GLN A 111 26.99 -50.96 0.15
N LEU A 112 25.68 -50.72 0.27
CA LEU A 112 24.67 -51.77 0.27
C LEU A 112 24.67 -52.56 -1.05
N GLN A 113 24.83 -51.89 -2.19
CA GLN A 113 24.95 -52.55 -3.49
C GLN A 113 26.18 -53.47 -3.57
N LYS A 114 27.33 -53.02 -3.03
CA LYS A 114 28.55 -53.86 -2.95
C LYS A 114 28.33 -55.08 -2.05
N ASN A 115 27.74 -54.88 -0.88
CA ASN A 115 27.45 -55.96 0.07
C ASN A 115 26.49 -56.99 -0.55
N LEU A 116 25.46 -56.54 -1.26
CA LEU A 116 24.51 -57.41 -1.96
C LEU A 116 25.21 -58.29 -3.01
N LEU A 117 26.07 -57.69 -3.85
CA LEU A 117 26.83 -58.44 -4.86
C LEU A 117 27.78 -59.47 -4.23
N ALA A 118 28.44 -59.12 -3.13
CA ALA A 118 29.32 -60.04 -2.41
C ALA A 118 28.55 -61.24 -1.82
N LEU A 119 27.38 -60.99 -1.23
CA LEU A 119 26.50 -62.04 -0.72
C LEU A 119 25.99 -62.95 -1.85
N GLN A 120 25.58 -62.38 -2.99
CA GLN A 120 25.15 -63.15 -4.15
C GLN A 120 26.25 -64.08 -4.68
N LYS A 121 27.51 -63.62 -4.75
CA LYS A 121 28.64 -64.47 -5.13
C LYS A 121 28.87 -65.60 -4.14
N ARG A 122 28.80 -65.30 -2.85
CA ARG A 122 28.98 -66.31 -1.81
C ARG A 122 27.88 -67.37 -1.82
N ILE A 123 26.64 -66.97 -2.12
CA ILE A 123 25.54 -67.93 -2.34
C ILE A 123 25.88 -68.84 -3.53
N GLN A 124 26.29 -68.29 -4.67
CA GLN A 124 26.67 -69.10 -5.85
C GLN A 124 27.83 -70.07 -5.56
N GLU A 125 28.84 -69.64 -4.81
CA GLU A 125 29.96 -70.49 -4.40
C GLU A 125 29.48 -71.66 -3.51
N LEU A 126 28.59 -71.39 -2.56
CA LEU A 126 28.01 -72.40 -1.69
C LEU A 126 27.09 -73.36 -2.46
N GLU A 127 26.27 -72.84 -3.38
CA GLU A 127 25.42 -73.65 -4.26
C GLU A 127 26.26 -74.61 -5.12
N LEU A 128 27.40 -74.16 -5.64
CA LEU A 128 28.34 -75.00 -6.39
C LEU A 128 28.99 -76.09 -5.53
N GLN A 129 29.38 -75.76 -4.29
CA GLN A 129 29.97 -76.73 -3.36
C GLN A 129 28.98 -77.82 -2.98
N ILE A 130 27.72 -77.46 -2.70
CA ILE A 130 26.65 -78.42 -2.38
C ILE A 130 26.36 -79.32 -3.59
N GLY A 131 26.31 -78.78 -4.82
CA GLY A 131 26.10 -79.58 -6.03
C GLY A 131 27.27 -80.51 -6.41
N GLY A 132 28.46 -80.29 -5.86
CA GLY A 132 29.65 -81.12 -6.08
C GLY A 132 29.76 -82.35 -5.17
N GLU A 133 29.09 -82.36 -4.01
CA GLU A 133 29.08 -83.50 -3.09
C GLU A 133 28.17 -84.65 -3.56
N ASP A 134 27.28 -84.40 -4.53
CA ASP A 134 26.33 -85.38 -5.07
C ASP A 134 26.83 -86.14 -6.33
N GLN A 135 28.08 -85.95 -6.77
CA GLN A 135 28.66 -86.76 -7.86
C GLN A 135 29.22 -88.09 -7.33
N PRO A 136 28.64 -89.26 -7.69
CA PRO A 136 29.23 -90.55 -7.37
C PRO A 136 30.55 -90.73 -8.14
N LYS A 137 31.58 -91.22 -7.44
CA LYS A 137 32.90 -91.58 -7.99
C LYS A 137 32.82 -92.61 -9.11
#